data_AF-A0A920F2D8-F1
#
_entry.id   AF-A0A920F2D8-F1
#
_cell.length_a   1.000
_cell.length_b   1.000
_cell.length_c   1.000
_cell.angle_alpha   90.00
_cell.angle_beta   90.00
_cell.angle_gamma   90.00
#
_symmetry.space_group_name_H-M   'P 1'
#
loop_
_entity.id
_entity.type
_entity.pdbx_description
1 polymer ?
#
loop_
_entity_poly.entity_id
_entity_poly.type
_entity_poly.pdbx_seq_one_letter_code
_entity_poly.pdbx_strand_id
1 'polypeptide(L)'
;MSGNKVWVSEASNVDGISGETILGSLASGVSVDYSMFEMFSGAIPGSIAETSTLWVLVGAAILIFTGVGSWRIMLGGVIGAAIMGYLFNLWGANTLMQFDWYSHLIVGGFAFGIVFMATDPVSAAQTVRGKWIYGILVGILCILIRVFNPAYPEGVMLAILLMNVFAPTIDHYVVQSNVNRRLKRKQHSTTVQTA
;
A
#
# COMPACT_ATOMS: atom_id res chain seq x y z
N MET A 1 31.70 6.23 -29.76
CA MET A 1 31.19 5.04 -29.05
C MET A 1 31.40 5.28 -27.56
N SER A 2 30.33 5.62 -26.84
CA SER A 2 30.34 6.01 -25.43
C SER A 2 29.27 5.21 -24.69
N GLY A 3 29.56 4.82 -23.44
CA GLY A 3 28.59 4.31 -22.47
C GLY A 3 28.47 2.77 -22.42
N ASN A 4 28.60 2.22 -21.21
CA ASN A 4 28.38 0.83 -20.78
C ASN A 4 29.38 -0.28 -21.14
N LYS A 5 29.99 -0.36 -22.33
CA LYS A 5 30.82 -1.53 -22.66
C LYS A 5 32.26 -1.52 -22.11
N VAL A 6 32.76 -0.38 -21.65
CA VAL A 6 34.14 -0.25 -21.14
C VAL A 6 34.28 -0.70 -19.67
N TRP A 7 33.17 -0.79 -18.93
CA TRP A 7 33.19 -1.04 -17.49
C TRP A 7 33.03 -2.52 -17.09
N VAL A 8 32.99 -3.44 -18.06
CA VAL A 8 32.82 -4.88 -17.80
C VAL A 8 33.91 -5.68 -18.52
N SER A 9 35.17 -5.34 -18.24
CA SER A 9 36.27 -6.29 -18.36
C SER A 9 36.64 -6.73 -16.95
N GLU A 10 36.50 -8.03 -16.65
CA GLU A 10 36.85 -8.70 -15.38
C GLU A 10 35.73 -8.95 -14.35
N ALA A 11 34.59 -9.48 -14.81
CA ALA A 11 33.50 -10.00 -13.97
C ALA A 11 33.82 -11.35 -13.27
N SER A 12 34.97 -11.49 -12.60
CA SER A 12 35.22 -12.63 -11.68
C SER A 12 35.10 -12.25 -10.21
N ASN A 13 35.11 -10.95 -9.88
CA ASN A 13 34.82 -10.40 -8.54
C ASN A 13 33.89 -9.19 -8.71
N VAL A 14 32.59 -9.41 -8.88
CA VAL A 14 31.61 -8.33 -9.04
C VAL A 14 31.16 -7.86 -7.65
N ASP A 15 31.62 -6.69 -7.22
CA ASP A 15 31.33 -6.06 -5.91
C ASP A 15 29.88 -5.52 -5.81
N GLY A 16 29.18 -5.43 -6.94
CA GLY A 16 27.75 -5.11 -6.97
C GLY A 16 27.20 -4.96 -8.38
N ILE A 17 26.00 -5.47 -8.60
CA ILE A 17 25.22 -5.22 -9.82
C ILE A 17 24.14 -4.20 -9.45
N SER A 18 24.18 -3.02 -10.08
CA SER A 18 23.11 -2.03 -9.97
C SER A 18 22.00 -2.39 -10.97
N GLY A 19 20.79 -2.62 -10.47
CA GLY A 19 19.62 -2.97 -11.27
C GLY A 19 18.46 -2.01 -10.97
N GLU A 20 17.66 -1.72 -11.99
CA GLU A 20 16.39 -1.02 -11.83
C GLU A 20 15.40 -1.93 -11.07
N THR A 21 14.48 -1.33 -10.30
CA THR A 21 13.41 -2.10 -9.66
C THR A 21 12.41 -2.59 -10.70
N ILE A 22 11.75 -3.72 -10.43
CA ILE A 22 10.72 -4.31 -11.32
C ILE A 22 9.68 -3.27 -11.76
N LEU A 23 9.24 -2.41 -10.83
CA LEU A 23 8.24 -1.38 -11.11
C LEU A 23 8.78 -0.28 -12.02
N GLY A 24 10.07 0.06 -11.94
CA GLY A 24 10.71 0.99 -12.88
C GLY A 24 10.78 0.39 -14.29
N SER A 25 11.20 -0.87 -14.40
CA SER A 25 11.27 -1.56 -15.69
C SER A 25 9.88 -1.76 -16.32
N LEU A 26 8.86 -2.05 -15.52
CA LEU A 26 7.47 -2.11 -16.00
C LEU A 26 6.95 -0.74 -16.44
N ALA A 27 7.33 0.34 -15.75
CA ALA A 27 6.96 1.71 -16.12
C ALA A 27 7.63 2.18 -17.42
N SER A 28 8.84 1.68 -17.73
CA SER A 28 9.51 1.89 -19.03
C SER A 28 8.98 0.98 -20.15
N GLY A 29 8.03 0.10 -19.84
CA GLY A 29 7.38 -0.80 -20.80
C GLY A 29 8.13 -2.10 -21.04
N VAL A 30 9.17 -2.40 -20.25
CA VAL A 30 9.92 -3.65 -20.32
C VAL A 30 9.26 -4.67 -19.40
N SER A 31 8.73 -5.76 -19.97
CA SER A 31 8.22 -6.90 -19.22
C SER A 31 9.39 -7.70 -18.64
N VAL A 32 9.45 -7.82 -17.32
CA VAL A 32 10.41 -8.69 -16.64
C VAL A 32 9.64 -9.78 -15.92
N ASP A 33 9.81 -11.02 -16.35
CA ASP A 33 9.19 -12.19 -15.73
C ASP A 33 10.07 -12.70 -14.59
N TYR A 34 9.64 -12.42 -13.37
CA TYR A 34 10.15 -13.05 -12.15
C TYR A 34 9.12 -14.06 -11.63
N SER A 35 9.60 -15.13 -11.02
CA SER A 35 8.70 -16.08 -10.36
C SER A 35 8.08 -15.43 -9.11
N MET A 36 6.80 -15.73 -8.83
CA MET A 36 6.11 -15.24 -7.63
C MET A 36 6.90 -15.55 -6.34
N PHE A 37 7.57 -16.70 -6.30
CA PHE A 37 8.38 -17.08 -5.14
C PHE A 37 9.62 -16.19 -4.99
N GLU A 38 10.27 -15.82 -6.09
CA GLU A 38 11.43 -14.91 -6.09
C GLU A 38 11.02 -13.50 -5.64
N MET A 39 9.85 -13.04 -6.12
CA MET A 39 9.27 -11.76 -5.72
C MET A 39 8.85 -11.76 -4.24
N PHE A 40 8.36 -12.88 -3.72
CA PHE A 40 7.94 -12.99 -2.32
C PHE A 40 9.13 -13.12 -1.36
N SER A 41 10.15 -13.90 -1.74
CA SER A 41 11.37 -14.08 -0.95
C SER A 41 12.30 -12.86 -1.01
N GLY A 42 12.15 -12.00 -2.01
CA GLY A 42 12.99 -10.83 -2.25
C GLY A 42 14.28 -11.15 -3.00
N ALA A 43 14.31 -12.24 -3.76
CA ALA A 43 15.41 -12.60 -4.66
C ALA A 43 15.35 -11.81 -5.98
N ILE A 44 15.02 -10.52 -5.88
CA ILE A 44 14.82 -9.59 -7.00
C ILE A 44 15.68 -8.33 -6.76
N PRO A 45 16.10 -7.63 -7.83
CA PRO A 45 16.88 -6.41 -7.69
C PRO A 45 16.04 -5.30 -7.00
N GLY A 46 16.57 -4.76 -5.91
CA GLY A 46 15.94 -3.68 -5.12
C GLY A 46 16.41 -3.66 -3.66
N SER A 47 15.83 -2.75 -2.87
CA SER A 47 16.16 -2.64 -1.44
C SER A 47 15.58 -3.82 -0.66
N ILE A 48 16.35 -4.40 0.27
CA ILE A 48 15.91 -5.55 1.10
C ILE A 48 14.55 -5.34 1.79
N ALA A 49 14.24 -4.11 2.20
CA ALA A 49 12.98 -3.75 2.85
C ALA A 49 11.78 -3.64 1.89
N GLU A 50 12.02 -3.53 0.58
CA GLU A 50 11.01 -3.39 -0.47
C GLU A 50 10.80 -4.70 -1.24
N THR A 51 11.85 -5.52 -1.35
CA THR A 51 11.82 -6.75 -2.15
C THR A 51 11.30 -7.94 -1.36
N SER A 52 11.55 -8.02 -0.05
CA SER A 52 11.20 -9.21 0.74
C SER A 52 9.90 -9.03 1.54
N THR A 53 8.76 -9.34 0.90
CA THR A 53 7.43 -9.33 1.56
C THR A 53 7.39 -10.27 2.76
N LEU A 54 8.14 -11.39 2.72
CA LEU A 54 8.21 -12.35 3.84
C LEU A 54 8.66 -11.67 5.15
N TRP A 55 9.80 -10.95 5.13
CA TRP A 55 10.32 -10.30 6.32
C TRP A 55 9.43 -9.14 6.78
N VAL A 56 8.77 -8.46 5.85
CA VAL A 56 7.76 -7.43 6.17
C VAL A 56 6.58 -8.04 6.91
N LEU A 57 6.09 -9.23 6.52
CA LEU A 57 5.00 -9.91 7.21
C LEU A 57 5.41 -10.36 8.62
N VAL A 58 6.65 -10.79 8.82
CA VAL A 58 7.18 -11.06 10.17
C VAL A 58 7.17 -9.80 11.03
N GLY A 59 7.61 -8.66 10.47
CA GLY A 59 7.51 -7.36 11.12
C GLY A 59 6.06 -6.96 11.44
N ALA A 60 5.13 -7.21 10.51
CA ALA A 60 3.70 -6.96 10.71
C ALA A 60 3.13 -7.77 11.88
N ALA A 61 3.50 -9.05 11.97
CA ALA A 61 3.10 -9.91 13.08
C ALA A 61 3.58 -9.34 14.42
N ILE A 62 4.86 -8.93 14.50
CA ILE A 62 5.44 -8.32 15.72
C ILE A 62 4.68 -7.04 16.10
N LEU A 63 4.37 -6.16 15.14
CA LEU A 63 3.66 -4.91 15.40
C LEU A 63 2.21 -5.13 15.86
N ILE A 64 1.54 -6.14 15.33
CA ILE A 64 0.20 -6.52 15.75
C ILE A 64 0.24 -7.13 17.16
N PHE A 65 1.21 -8.01 17.45
CA PHE A 65 1.35 -8.64 18.77
C PHE A 65 1.70 -7.65 19.88
N THR A 66 2.55 -6.66 19.56
CA THR A 66 2.91 -5.59 20.50
C THR A 66 1.81 -4.55 20.68
N GLY A 67 0.75 -4.58 19.85
CA GLY A 67 -0.38 -3.67 19.92
C GLY A 67 -0.10 -2.24 19.42
N VAL A 68 1.10 -2.01 18.88
CA VAL A 68 1.49 -0.72 18.28
C VAL A 68 0.80 -0.53 16.92
N GLY A 69 0.78 -1.59 16.10
CA GLY A 69 0.22 -1.58 14.75
C GLY A 69 -1.27 -1.93 14.71
N SER A 70 -2.07 -1.14 14.00
CA SER A 70 -3.48 -1.43 13.78
C SER A 70 -3.70 -2.40 12.61
N TRP A 71 -4.01 -3.66 12.91
CA TRP A 71 -4.38 -4.69 11.92
C TRP A 71 -5.52 -4.27 10.97
N ARG A 72 -6.40 -3.37 11.42
CA ARG A 72 -7.54 -2.86 10.62
C ARG A 72 -7.09 -1.98 9.47
N ILE A 73 -6.03 -1.19 9.67
CA ILE A 73 -5.46 -0.34 8.62
C ILE A 73 -4.74 -1.24 7.61
N MET A 74 -3.98 -2.21 8.10
CA MET A 74 -3.26 -3.16 7.26
C MET A 74 -4.21 -3.95 6.35
N LEU A 75 -5.24 -4.58 6.92
CA LEU A 75 -6.25 -5.29 6.12
C LEU A 75 -7.04 -4.36 5.21
N GLY A 76 -7.40 -3.16 5.68
CA GLY A 76 -8.08 -2.16 4.87
C GLY A 76 -7.26 -1.80 3.63
N GLY A 77 -5.97 -1.54 3.78
CA GLY A 77 -5.05 -1.21 2.69
C GLY A 77 -4.87 -2.35 1.70
N VAL A 78 -4.70 -3.58 2.17
CA VAL A 78 -4.63 -4.76 1.30
C VAL A 78 -5.93 -4.94 0.51
N ILE A 79 -7.09 -4.80 1.15
CA ILE A 79 -8.40 -4.91 0.48
C ILE A 79 -8.57 -3.79 -0.55
N GLY A 80 -8.25 -2.54 -0.19
CA GLY A 80 -8.36 -1.40 -1.10
C GLY A 80 -7.47 -1.53 -2.33
N ALA A 81 -6.24 -1.99 -2.15
CA ALA A 81 -5.31 -2.25 -3.23
C ALA A 81 -5.71 -3.45 -4.09
N ALA A 82 -6.19 -4.54 -3.49
CA ALA A 82 -6.67 -5.71 -4.23
C ALA A 82 -7.88 -5.36 -5.11
N ILE A 83 -8.83 -4.58 -4.59
CA ILE A 83 -10.00 -4.12 -5.36
C ILE A 83 -9.56 -3.28 -6.57
N MET A 84 -8.66 -2.32 -6.37
CA MET A 84 -8.21 -1.47 -7.48
C MET A 84 -7.30 -2.20 -8.46
N GLY A 85 -6.38 -3.02 -7.96
CA GLY A 85 -5.52 -3.85 -8.80
C GLY A 85 -6.34 -4.79 -9.69
N TYR A 86 -7.36 -5.43 -9.13
CA TYR A 86 -8.28 -6.27 -9.90
C TYR A 86 -9.05 -5.47 -10.95
N LEU A 87 -9.55 -4.27 -10.59
CA LEU A 87 -10.25 -3.40 -11.52
C LEU A 87 -9.36 -2.96 -12.71
N PHE A 88 -8.08 -2.67 -12.45
CA PHE A 88 -7.15 -2.31 -13.52
C PHE A 88 -6.75 -3.48 -14.40
N ASN A 89 -6.62 -4.68 -13.83
CA ASN A 89 -6.33 -5.89 -14.58
C ASN A 89 -7.45 -6.22 -15.58
N LEU A 90 -8.72 -5.91 -15.25
CA LEU A 90 -9.84 -6.04 -16.18
C LEU A 90 -9.79 -5.04 -17.36
N TRP A 91 -9.17 -3.87 -17.18
CA TRP A 91 -9.09 -2.85 -18.23
C TRP A 91 -7.87 -3.04 -19.14
N GLY A 92 -6.71 -3.36 -18.57
CA GLY A 92 -5.53 -3.83 -19.31
C GLY A 92 -4.91 -2.84 -20.31
N ALA A 93 -5.04 -1.52 -20.09
CA ALA A 93 -4.60 -0.50 -21.06
C ALA A 93 -3.09 -0.22 -21.06
N ASN A 94 -2.38 -0.50 -19.97
CA ASN A 94 -0.94 -0.27 -19.79
C ASN A 94 -0.22 -1.52 -19.26
N THR A 95 1.10 -1.62 -19.42
CA THR A 95 1.93 -2.71 -18.86
C THR A 95 1.75 -2.85 -17.35
N LEU A 96 1.66 -1.73 -16.64
CA LEU A 96 1.36 -1.68 -15.20
C LEU A 96 -0.07 -2.09 -14.84
N MET A 97 -1.03 -2.03 -15.78
CA MET A 97 -2.39 -2.53 -15.56
C MET A 97 -2.50 -4.03 -15.86
N GLN A 98 -1.69 -4.54 -16.78
CA GLN A 98 -1.61 -5.96 -17.12
C GLN A 98 -0.86 -6.78 -16.07
N PHE A 99 -0.10 -6.10 -15.20
CA PHE A 99 0.50 -6.74 -14.05
C PHE A 99 -0.58 -7.30 -13.12
N ASP A 100 -0.35 -8.51 -12.62
CA ASP A 100 -1.34 -9.19 -11.82
C ASP A 100 -1.62 -8.44 -10.51
N TRP A 101 -2.90 -8.42 -10.12
CA TRP A 101 -3.37 -7.69 -8.94
C TRP A 101 -2.64 -8.10 -7.64
N TYR A 102 -2.27 -9.38 -7.52
CA TYR A 102 -1.53 -9.89 -6.37
C TYR A 102 -0.06 -9.49 -6.40
N SER A 103 0.52 -9.39 -7.59
CA SER A 103 1.91 -8.97 -7.78
C SER A 103 2.11 -7.51 -7.38
N HIS A 104 1.09 -6.64 -7.55
CA HIS A 104 1.12 -5.29 -7.00
C HIS A 104 1.20 -5.22 -5.47
N LEU A 105 0.73 -6.24 -4.76
CA LEU A 105 0.78 -6.29 -3.29
C LEU A 105 2.15 -6.77 -2.79
N ILE A 106 2.82 -7.62 -3.57
CA ILE A 106 4.08 -8.28 -3.21
C ILE A 106 5.29 -7.45 -3.67
N VAL A 107 5.14 -6.68 -4.76
CA VAL A 107 6.26 -5.93 -5.35
C VAL A 107 6.28 -4.47 -4.90
N GLY A 108 7.51 -4.05 -4.59
CA GLY A 108 7.85 -2.68 -4.25
C GLY A 108 7.52 -2.33 -2.79
N GLY A 109 7.52 -1.04 -2.49
CA GLY A 109 7.34 -0.53 -1.14
C GLY A 109 5.92 -0.67 -0.57
N PHE A 110 4.99 -1.35 -1.23
CA PHE A 110 3.59 -1.40 -0.81
C PHE A 110 3.39 -2.10 0.53
N ALA A 111 3.87 -3.34 0.65
CA ALA A 111 3.78 -4.11 1.89
C ALA A 111 4.49 -3.37 3.03
N PHE A 112 5.68 -2.84 2.76
CA PHE A 112 6.47 -2.07 3.71
C PHE A 112 5.71 -0.82 4.18
N GLY A 113 5.21 0.00 3.25
CA GLY A 113 4.52 1.24 3.57
C GLY A 113 3.23 1.00 4.33
N ILE A 114 2.46 -0.04 4.01
CA ILE A 114 1.25 -0.37 4.78
C ILE A 114 1.59 -0.78 6.21
N VAL A 115 2.59 -1.64 6.38
CA VAL A 115 2.90 -2.21 7.69
C VAL A 115 3.58 -1.18 8.60
N PHE A 116 4.60 -0.49 8.10
CA PHE A 116 5.46 0.36 8.93
C PHE A 116 5.12 1.84 8.90
N MET A 117 4.48 2.35 7.85
CA MET A 117 4.19 3.78 7.71
C MET A 117 2.71 4.11 7.91
N ALA A 118 1.81 3.36 7.28
CA ALA A 118 0.36 3.62 7.36
C ALA A 118 -0.23 3.30 8.75
N THR A 119 0.44 2.45 9.54
CA THR A 119 -0.03 2.11 10.89
C THR A 119 0.48 3.03 12.00
N ASP A 120 1.12 4.16 11.67
CA ASP A 120 1.56 5.16 12.64
C ASP A 120 0.38 5.66 13.51
N PRO A 121 0.40 5.43 14.83
CA PRO A 121 -0.70 5.77 15.73
C PRO A 121 -0.95 7.27 15.88
N VAL A 122 0.00 8.13 15.52
CA VAL A 122 -0.16 9.59 15.64
C VAL A 122 -0.87 10.19 14.43
N SER A 123 -0.48 9.73 13.23
CA SER A 123 -0.91 10.32 11.96
C SER A 123 -2.14 9.66 11.36
N ALA A 124 -2.42 8.39 11.71
CA ALA A 124 -3.56 7.65 11.18
C ALA A 124 -4.89 8.01 11.88
N ALA A 125 -6.00 7.59 11.26
CA ALA A 125 -7.33 7.74 11.85
C ALA A 125 -7.44 7.00 13.20
N GLN A 126 -8.01 7.68 14.20
CA GLN A 126 -8.14 7.18 15.57
C GLN A 126 -9.36 6.30 15.75
N THR A 127 -10.47 6.60 15.05
CA THR A 127 -11.72 5.88 15.25
C THR A 127 -11.71 4.49 14.64
N VAL A 128 -12.41 3.53 15.26
CA VAL A 128 -12.54 2.14 14.78
C VAL A 128 -13.02 2.04 13.33
N ARG A 129 -14.01 2.86 12.94
CA ARG A 129 -14.51 2.91 11.56
C ARG A 129 -13.60 3.75 10.65
N GLY A 130 -13.01 4.82 11.18
CA GLY A 130 -12.05 5.65 10.46
C GLY A 130 -10.84 4.85 10.01
N LYS A 131 -10.29 3.96 10.87
CA LYS A 131 -9.18 3.06 10.54
C LYS A 131 -9.45 2.18 9.31
N TRP A 132 -10.67 1.68 9.16
CA TRP A 132 -11.07 0.90 7.99
C TRP A 132 -11.15 1.77 6.72
N ILE A 133 -11.81 2.92 6.81
CA ILE A 133 -11.96 3.84 5.68
C ILE A 133 -10.60 4.37 5.23
N TYR A 134 -9.79 4.82 6.17
CA TYR A 134 -8.42 5.28 5.96
C TYR A 134 -7.58 4.21 5.26
N GLY A 135 -7.54 2.97 5.80
CA GLY A 135 -6.78 1.87 5.21
C GLY A 135 -7.20 1.60 3.77
N ILE A 136 -8.51 1.45 3.51
CA ILE A 136 -9.04 1.20 2.17
C ILE A 136 -8.63 2.30 1.19
N LEU A 137 -8.75 3.57 1.59
CA LEU A 137 -8.38 4.70 0.74
C LEU A 137 -6.87 4.76 0.45
N VAL A 138 -6.02 4.45 1.43
CA VAL A 138 -4.56 4.33 1.21
C VAL A 138 -4.26 3.29 0.14
N GLY A 139 -4.86 2.10 0.26
CA GLY A 139 -4.67 1.01 -0.71
C GLY A 139 -5.12 1.39 -2.13
N ILE A 140 -6.30 2.01 -2.24
CA ILE A 140 -6.84 2.50 -3.51
C ILE A 140 -5.91 3.53 -4.15
N LEU A 141 -5.53 4.56 -3.38
CA LEU A 141 -4.69 5.65 -3.87
C LEU A 141 -3.30 5.17 -4.26
N CYS A 142 -2.75 4.19 -3.54
CA CYS A 142 -1.45 3.63 -3.87
C CYS A 142 -1.44 3.01 -5.27
N ILE A 143 -2.41 2.14 -5.58
CA ILE A 143 -2.49 1.51 -6.89
C ILE A 143 -2.84 2.54 -7.96
N LEU A 144 -3.74 3.49 -7.65
CA LEU A 144 -4.09 4.57 -8.57
C LEU A 144 -2.86 5.39 -8.99
N ILE A 145 -2.06 5.86 -8.04
CA ILE A 145 -0.85 6.65 -8.31
C ILE A 145 0.16 5.79 -9.07
N ARG A 146 0.39 4.55 -8.63
CA ARG A 146 1.32 3.62 -9.26
C ARG A 146 0.99 3.37 -10.74
N VAL A 147 -0.29 3.24 -11.09
CA VAL A 147 -0.73 2.90 -12.45
C VAL A 147 -0.83 4.14 -13.36
N PHE A 148 -1.30 5.28 -12.84
CA PHE A 148 -1.51 6.49 -13.65
C PHE A 148 -0.28 7.39 -13.74
N ASN A 149 0.71 7.23 -12.86
CA ASN A 149 1.91 8.07 -12.84
C ASN A 149 3.19 7.24 -13.05
N PRO A 150 3.63 7.05 -14.31
CA PRO A 150 4.85 6.30 -14.62
C PRO A 150 6.13 6.87 -14.00
N ALA A 151 6.15 8.15 -13.64
CA ALA A 151 7.31 8.79 -13.01
C ALA A 151 7.50 8.38 -11.54
N TYR A 152 6.47 7.82 -10.90
CA TYR A 152 6.53 7.36 -9.50
C TYR A 152 5.92 5.96 -9.36
N PRO A 153 6.66 4.91 -9.78
CA PRO A 153 6.19 3.52 -9.72
C PRO A 153 5.92 3.01 -8.28
N GLU A 154 6.51 3.68 -7.28
CA GLU A 154 6.42 3.33 -5.86
C GLU A 154 5.44 4.22 -5.07
N GLY A 155 4.42 4.82 -5.71
CA GLY A 155 3.50 5.86 -5.18
C GLY A 155 2.83 5.68 -3.79
N VAL A 156 3.19 4.64 -3.03
CA VAL A 156 2.85 4.32 -1.65
C VAL A 156 3.07 5.49 -0.69
N MET A 157 4.26 6.11 -0.69
CA MET A 157 4.56 7.21 0.24
C MET A 157 3.63 8.42 0.01
N LEU A 158 3.41 8.77 -1.27
CA LEU A 158 2.53 9.87 -1.64
C LEU A 158 1.08 9.59 -1.24
N ALA A 159 0.62 8.34 -1.43
CA ALA A 159 -0.71 7.90 -1.00
C ALA A 159 -0.90 8.02 0.52
N ILE A 160 0.09 7.59 1.31
CA ILE A 160 0.04 7.64 2.77
C ILE A 160 0.05 9.09 3.27
N LEU A 161 0.94 9.93 2.75
CA LEU A 161 1.00 11.35 3.13
C LEU A 161 -0.32 12.07 2.83
N LEU A 162 -0.88 11.85 1.65
CA LEU A 162 -2.18 12.42 1.27
C LEU A 162 -3.28 11.97 2.24
N MET A 163 -3.30 10.68 2.59
CA MET A 163 -4.31 10.15 3.50
C MET A 163 -4.13 10.59 4.95
N ASN A 164 -2.90 10.85 5.40
CA ASN A 164 -2.64 11.42 6.72
C ASN A 164 -3.24 12.83 6.82
N VAL A 165 -3.21 13.63 5.74
CA VAL A 165 -3.88 14.93 5.70
C VAL A 165 -5.41 14.80 5.79
N PHE A 166 -5.99 13.74 5.21
CA PHE A 166 -7.42 13.45 5.29
C PHE A 166 -7.86 12.66 6.54
N ALA A 167 -6.93 12.15 7.35
CA ALA A 167 -7.28 11.37 8.54
C ALA A 167 -8.16 12.14 9.54
N PRO A 168 -7.90 13.43 9.86
CA PRO A 168 -8.75 14.21 10.77
C PRO A 168 -10.16 14.45 10.23
N THR A 169 -10.31 14.63 8.91
CA THR A 169 -11.63 14.85 8.31
C THR A 169 -12.47 13.58 8.34
N ILE A 170 -11.86 12.42 8.06
CA ILE A 170 -12.52 11.10 8.19
C ILE A 170 -13.03 10.91 9.62
N ASP A 171 -12.19 11.16 10.62
CA ASP A 171 -12.57 11.00 12.01
C ASP A 171 -13.69 11.95 12.42
N HIS A 172 -13.66 13.22 11.98
CA HIS A 172 -14.72 14.18 12.26
C HIS A 172 -16.09 13.69 11.78
N TYR A 173 -16.18 13.21 10.54
CA TYR A 173 -17.43 12.64 9.99
C TYR A 173 -17.89 11.39 10.74
N VAL A 174 -16.98 10.49 11.11
CA VAL A 174 -17.31 9.27 11.85
C VAL A 174 -17.85 9.59 13.24
N VAL A 175 -17.21 10.54 13.95
CA VAL A 175 -17.65 10.99 15.27
C VAL A 175 -19.01 11.66 15.19
N GLN A 176 -19.21 12.59 14.25
CA GLN A 176 -20.48 13.30 14.08
C GLN A 176 -21.63 12.33 13.76
N SER A 177 -21.39 11.33 12.90
CA SER A 177 -22.37 10.28 12.60
C SER A 177 -22.76 9.47 13.85
N ASN A 178 -21.80 9.15 14.72
CA ASN A 178 -22.08 8.46 15.97
C ASN A 178 -22.87 9.33 16.95
N VAL A 179 -22.55 10.64 17.06
CA VAL A 179 -23.29 11.59 17.90
C VAL A 179 -24.74 11.71 17.42
N ASN A 180 -24.96 11.91 16.12
CA ASN A 180 -26.30 12.01 15.53
C ASN A 180 -27.12 10.73 15.76
N ARG A 181 -26.50 9.55 15.66
CA ARG A 181 -27.17 8.27 15.94
C ARG A 181 -27.57 8.15 17.41
N ARG A 182 -26.77 8.67 18.35
CA ARG A 182 -27.10 8.70 19.79
C ARG A 182 -28.26 9.66 20.07
N LEU A 183 -28.27 10.85 19.47
CA LEU A 183 -29.35 11.84 19.63
C LEU A 183 -30.70 11.29 19.15
N LYS A 184 -30.73 10.63 17.98
CA LYS A 184 -31.95 9.98 17.45
C LYS A 184 -32.52 8.91 18.39
N ARG A 185 -31.66 8.13 19.07
CA ARG A 185 -32.09 7.14 20.06
C ARG A 185 -32.70 7.77 21.31
N LYS A 186 -32.13 8.88 21.79
CA LYS A 186 -32.69 9.62 22.94
C LYS A 186 -34.07 10.18 22.61
N GLN A 187 -34.22 10.82 21.44
CA GLN A 187 -35.50 11.37 20.99
C GLN A 187 -36.58 10.29 20.89
N HIS A 188 -36.26 9.13 20.29
CA HIS A 188 -37.21 8.02 20.20
C HIS A 188 -37.64 7.47 21.57
N SER A 189 -36.72 7.36 22.53
CA SER A 189 -37.04 6.94 23.89
C SER A 189 -37.93 7.94 24.63
N THR A 190 -37.77 9.24 24.38
CA THR A 190 -38.63 10.28 24.98
C THR A 190 -40.03 10.22 24.40
N THR A 191 -40.18 10.04 23.09
CA THR A 191 -41.50 9.95 22.42
C THR A 191 -42.33 8.75 22.92
N VAL A 192 -41.69 7.60 23.19
CA VAL A 192 -42.37 6.39 23.71
C VAL A 192 -42.82 6.55 25.17
N GLN A 193 -42.16 7.41 25.98
CA GLN A 193 -42.58 7.66 27.36
C GLN A 193 -43.72 8.69 27.47
N THR A 194 -43.94 9.50 26.42
CA THR A 194 -44.97 10.54 26.39
C THR A 194 -46.27 10.12 25.68
N ALA A 195 -46.32 8.91 25.12
CA ALA A 195 -47.49 8.31 24.48
C ALA A 195 -48.09 7.23 25.40
#